data_AF-A0A0A8XMW8-F1
#
_entry.id   AF-A0A0A8XMW8-F1
#
_cell.length_a   1.000
_cell.length_b   1.000
_cell.length_c   1.000
_cell.angle_alpha   90.00
_cell.angle_beta   90.00
_cell.angle_gamma   90.00
#
_symmetry.space_group_name_H-M   'P 1'
#
loop_
_entity.id
_entity.type
_entity.pdbx_description
1 polymer ?
#
loop_
_entity_poly.entity_id
_entity_poly.type
_entity_poly.pdbx_seq_one_letter_code
_entity_poly.pdbx_strand_id
1 'polypeptide(L)'
;MLGIVYRDLKPENVLIRADGHIMLTDFDLSLESTASPALEDTRNDGAGEEDDKEAAVPAPTCLPIPELQLLRLRRWKRRAAPRPRFVAEPVDARSSSFVGTHEYVAPEVARGGGHGAAVDWWAYGVFLYELLYGRTPFVGDTNEATLRNIVRRPLQFPAPLHGAGGGGDAAARDLIARLLDKDPRTRLGSRRGAADVKAHGFFKGLNFALLRSSAPPVVPPPAALHLCDKAADVQQLFDHF
;
A
#
# COMPACT_ATOMS: atom_id res chain seq x y z
N MET A 1 -0.99 8.35 -12.67
CA MET A 1 -0.31 7.08 -12.35
C MET A 1 -0.01 6.41 -13.67
N LEU A 2 1.18 5.81 -13.83
CA LEU A 2 1.68 5.35 -15.13
C LEU A 2 1.03 4.04 -15.64
N GLY A 3 0.07 3.47 -14.90
CA GLY A 3 -0.66 2.28 -15.35
C GLY A 3 0.18 0.99 -15.37
N ILE A 4 1.37 0.99 -14.76
CA ILE A 4 2.27 -0.16 -14.75
C ILE A 4 1.93 -1.09 -13.57
N VAL A 5 1.82 -2.38 -13.84
CA VAL A 5 1.71 -3.47 -12.85
C VAL A 5 3.04 -4.23 -12.83
N TYR A 6 3.65 -4.41 -11.66
CA TYR A 6 5.02 -4.90 -11.50
C TYR A 6 5.14 -6.43 -11.56
N ARG A 7 4.21 -7.15 -10.92
CA ARG A 7 4.00 -8.61 -10.95
C ARG A 7 5.11 -9.52 -10.40
N ASP A 8 6.29 -8.99 -10.05
CA ASP A 8 7.39 -9.78 -9.50
C ASP A 8 7.96 -9.17 -8.21
N LEU A 9 7.07 -8.72 -7.32
CA LEU A 9 7.50 -8.17 -6.03
C LEU A 9 7.95 -9.29 -5.09
N LYS A 10 9.25 -9.31 -4.82
CA LYS A 10 9.94 -10.23 -3.92
C LYS A 10 11.24 -9.59 -3.38
N PRO A 11 11.80 -10.04 -2.24
CA PRO A 11 12.95 -9.43 -1.60
C PRO A 11 14.17 -9.31 -2.51
N GLU A 12 14.38 -10.27 -3.40
CA GLU A 12 15.48 -10.31 -4.35
C GLU A 12 15.44 -9.14 -5.35
N ASN A 13 14.25 -8.62 -5.60
CA ASN A 13 14.03 -7.49 -6.50
C ASN A 13 13.98 -6.13 -5.77
N VAL A 14 14.25 -6.11 -4.45
CA VAL A 14 14.33 -4.88 -3.64
C VAL A 14 15.76 -4.69 -3.15
N LEU A 15 16.48 -3.76 -3.76
CA LEU A 15 17.87 -3.44 -3.41
C LEU A 15 17.95 -2.30 -2.40
N ILE A 16 18.98 -2.29 -1.55
CA ILE A 16 19.30 -1.17 -0.67
C ILE A 16 20.44 -0.37 -1.31
N ARG A 17 20.21 0.91 -1.56
CA ARG A 17 21.22 1.83 -2.13
C ARG A 17 22.26 2.19 -1.07
N ALA A 18 23.38 2.76 -1.52
CA ALA A 18 24.44 3.28 -0.65
C ALA A 18 23.96 4.32 0.38
N ASP A 19 22.90 5.04 0.06
CA ASP A 19 22.27 6.02 0.95
C ASP A 19 21.26 5.40 1.92
N GLY A 20 21.07 4.07 1.90
CA GLY A 20 20.14 3.31 2.73
C GLY A 20 18.69 3.27 2.23
N HIS A 21 18.37 3.94 1.12
CA HIS A 21 17.02 3.89 0.54
C HIS A 21 16.84 2.68 -0.38
N ILE A 22 15.60 2.17 -0.45
CA ILE A 22 15.25 1.04 -1.29
C ILE A 22 15.13 1.42 -2.78
N MET A 23 15.42 0.47 -3.66
CA MET A 23 15.29 0.56 -5.11
C MET A 23 14.72 -0.75 -5.64
N LEU A 24 13.64 -0.65 -6.44
CA LEU A 24 13.14 -1.80 -7.18
C LEU A 24 14.02 -2.06 -8.41
N THR A 25 14.32 -3.32 -8.69
CA THR A 25 15.02 -3.79 -9.89
C THR A 25 14.11 -4.75 -10.67
N ASP A 26 14.57 -5.29 -11.80
CA ASP A 26 13.89 -6.33 -12.58
C ASP A 26 12.42 -6.02 -12.95
N PHE A 27 12.24 -5.30 -14.05
CA PHE A 27 10.93 -4.94 -14.59
C PHE A 27 10.50 -5.84 -15.76
N ASP A 28 11.17 -6.97 -15.97
CA ASP A 28 10.96 -7.83 -17.14
C ASP A 28 9.54 -8.44 -17.16
N LEU A 29 8.96 -8.62 -15.98
CA LEU A 29 7.58 -9.07 -15.81
C LEU A 29 6.59 -7.92 -15.63
N SER A 30 6.99 -6.66 -15.75
CA SER A 30 6.04 -5.55 -15.65
C SER A 30 5.11 -5.48 -16.87
N LEU A 31 3.88 -5.02 -16.66
CA LEU A 31 2.87 -4.85 -17.71
C LEU A 31 2.30 -3.44 -17.66
N GLU A 32 2.33 -2.74 -18.79
CA GLU A 32 1.62 -1.48 -18.95
C GLU A 32 0.13 -1.75 -19.18
N SER A 33 -0.71 -1.04 -18.43
CA SER A 33 -2.16 -1.13 -18.48
C SER A 33 -2.77 0.27 -18.45
N THR A 34 -3.90 0.44 -19.12
CA THR A 34 -4.58 1.74 -19.17
C THR A 34 -5.13 2.09 -17.79
N ALA A 35 -4.57 3.14 -17.16
CA ALA A 35 -5.11 3.71 -15.93
C ALA A 35 -6.08 4.85 -16.27
N SER A 36 -7.33 4.72 -15.88
CA SER A 36 -8.31 5.81 -15.98
C SER A 36 -8.33 6.59 -14.67
N PRO A 37 -7.81 7.84 -14.63
CA PRO A 37 -7.85 8.64 -13.41
C PRO A 37 -9.29 9.03 -13.10
N ALA A 38 -9.81 8.60 -11.95
CA ALA A 38 -11.12 8.97 -11.45
C ALA A 38 -10.98 9.87 -10.22
N LEU A 39 -11.86 10.87 -10.14
CA LEU A 39 -12.01 11.75 -8.99
C LEU A 39 -13.24 11.31 -8.21
N GLU A 40 -13.05 10.70 -7.05
CA GLU A 40 -14.18 10.22 -6.24
C GLU A 40 -14.54 11.27 -5.17
N ASP A 41 -15.80 11.72 -5.17
CA ASP A 41 -16.37 12.60 -4.16
C ASP A 41 -16.84 11.75 -2.96
N THR A 42 -16.39 12.08 -1.74
CA THR A 42 -16.75 11.38 -0.49
C THR A 42 -18.19 11.67 -0.06
N ARG A 43 -19.20 11.31 -0.85
CA ARG A 43 -20.63 11.50 -0.52
C ARG A 43 -21.36 10.21 -0.14
N ASN A 44 -20.71 9.05 -0.21
CA ASN A 44 -21.41 7.77 -0.08
C ASN A 44 -20.89 6.86 1.04
N ASP A 45 -20.38 7.44 2.13
CA ASP A 45 -20.29 6.72 3.39
C ASP A 45 -21.55 7.06 4.19
N GLY A 46 -22.49 6.11 4.22
CA GLY A 46 -23.70 6.21 5.03
C GLY A 46 -23.35 6.30 6.51
N ALA A 47 -23.57 7.48 7.09
CA ALA A 47 -23.62 7.68 8.53
C ALA A 47 -24.76 8.66 8.81
N GLY A 48 -25.60 8.28 9.78
CA GLY A 48 -26.90 8.88 10.06
C GLY A 48 -26.88 10.38 10.33
N GLU A 49 -28.04 10.97 10.07
CA GLU A 49 -28.42 12.32 10.46
C GLU A 49 -28.32 12.46 11.99
N GLU A 50 -27.46 13.35 12.47
CA GLU A 50 -27.65 14.01 13.76
C GLU A 50 -27.51 15.53 13.57
N ASP A 51 -28.53 16.20 14.06
CA ASP A 51 -28.88 17.59 13.83
C ASP A 51 -28.23 18.51 14.90
N ASP A 52 -27.86 19.71 14.45
CA ASP A 52 -28.00 20.99 15.16
C ASP A 52 -27.06 21.45 16.33
N LYS A 53 -26.37 22.60 16.09
CA LYS A 53 -26.43 23.91 16.81
C LYS A 53 -25.13 24.63 17.25
N GLU A 54 -25.08 25.91 16.84
CA GLU A 54 -24.50 27.13 17.47
C GLU A 54 -22.97 27.25 17.74
N ALA A 55 -22.30 28.41 17.68
CA ALA A 55 -22.69 29.81 17.53
C ALA A 55 -21.58 30.61 16.79
N ALA A 56 -21.97 31.66 16.08
CA ALA A 56 -21.09 32.55 15.33
C ALA A 56 -20.53 33.68 16.22
N VAL A 57 -19.22 33.92 16.15
CA VAL A 57 -18.57 35.12 16.70
C VAL A 57 -18.09 35.98 15.52
N PRO A 58 -18.36 37.30 15.46
CA PRO A 58 -17.98 38.12 14.30
C PRO A 58 -16.50 38.53 14.37
N ALA A 59 -15.78 38.35 13.26
CA ALA A 59 -14.44 38.91 13.07
C ALA A 59 -14.52 40.41 12.70
N PRO A 60 -13.54 41.25 13.10
CA PRO A 60 -13.54 42.68 12.80
C PRO A 60 -13.26 42.90 11.30
N THR A 61 -13.97 43.86 10.71
CA THR A 61 -13.90 44.19 9.27
C THR A 61 -13.03 45.43 9.08
N CYS A 62 -11.94 45.32 8.32
CA CYS A 62 -11.05 46.44 7.99
C CYS A 62 -11.19 46.85 6.52
N LEU A 63 -12.32 47.44 6.10
CA LEU A 63 -12.42 48.13 4.80
C LEU A 63 -13.33 49.37 4.90
N PRO A 64 -12.79 50.60 4.73
CA PRO A 64 -13.57 51.84 4.78
C PRO A 64 -13.91 52.32 3.36
N ILE A 65 -14.93 51.77 2.70
CA ILE A 65 -15.45 52.33 1.44
C ILE A 65 -16.99 52.14 1.35
N PRO A 66 -17.80 53.22 1.33
CA PRO A 66 -19.27 53.13 1.32
C PRO A 66 -19.91 52.63 0.01
N GLU A 67 -19.22 52.72 -1.14
CA GLU A 67 -19.84 52.50 -2.47
C GLU A 67 -19.84 51.05 -2.96
N LEU A 68 -19.21 50.11 -2.26
CA LEU A 68 -19.24 48.67 -2.62
C LEU A 68 -20.38 47.88 -1.95
N GLN A 69 -21.30 48.56 -1.25
CA GLN A 69 -22.43 47.91 -0.56
C GLN A 69 -23.49 47.29 -1.50
N LEU A 70 -23.44 47.59 -2.80
CA LEU A 70 -24.35 47.06 -3.84
C LEU A 70 -23.86 45.77 -4.52
N LEU A 71 -22.61 45.34 -4.29
CA LEU A 71 -22.17 43.98 -4.64
C LEU A 71 -22.41 43.04 -3.45
N ARG A 72 -23.67 42.91 -3.04
CA ARG A 72 -24.13 41.77 -2.24
C ARG A 72 -24.12 40.52 -3.13
N LEU A 73 -22.93 40.06 -3.49
CA LEU A 73 -22.73 38.69 -3.92
C LEU A 73 -23.27 37.82 -2.80
N ARG A 74 -24.39 37.15 -3.10
CA ARG A 74 -25.00 36.11 -2.28
C ARG A 74 -23.86 35.29 -1.68
N ARG A 75 -23.68 35.42 -0.37
CA ARG A 75 -22.59 34.78 0.37
C ARG A 75 -22.83 33.29 0.26
N TRP A 76 -22.28 32.67 -0.78
CA TRP A 76 -22.26 31.23 -0.93
C TRP A 76 -21.49 30.72 0.28
N LYS A 77 -22.20 30.09 1.22
CA LYS A 77 -21.57 29.28 2.27
C LYS A 77 -20.72 28.26 1.52
N ARG A 78 -19.42 28.51 1.38
CA ARG A 78 -18.45 27.50 1.00
C ARG A 78 -18.47 26.47 2.12
N ARG A 79 -19.39 25.50 2.04
CA ARG A 79 -19.19 24.20 2.69
C ARG A 79 -17.79 23.78 2.23
N ALA A 80 -16.89 23.54 3.17
CA ALA A 80 -15.57 23.02 2.87
C ALA A 80 -15.78 21.81 1.98
N ALA A 81 -15.42 21.94 0.70
CA ALA A 81 -15.58 20.85 -0.25
C ALA A 81 -14.71 19.69 0.25
N PRO A 82 -15.21 18.44 0.22
CA PRO A 82 -14.36 17.29 0.49
C PRO A 82 -13.17 17.33 -0.47
N ARG A 83 -11.98 17.07 0.05
CA ARG A 83 -10.75 17.05 -0.75
C ARG A 83 -10.92 15.95 -1.81
N PRO A 84 -10.99 16.29 -3.10
CA PRO A 84 -11.21 15.28 -4.11
C PRO A 84 -9.93 14.43 -4.19
N ARG A 85 -10.07 13.11 -4.08
CA ARG A 85 -8.95 12.17 -4.09
C ARG A 85 -8.80 11.57 -5.48
N PHE A 86 -7.59 11.70 -6.01
CA PHE A 86 -7.21 11.16 -7.31
C PHE A 86 -6.93 9.66 -7.17
N VAL A 87 -7.67 8.84 -7.92
CA VAL A 87 -7.51 7.38 -7.98
C VAL A 87 -7.19 7.01 -9.42
N ALA A 88 -6.19 6.17 -9.65
CA ALA A 88 -5.82 5.74 -10.99
C ALA A 88 -5.33 4.28 -10.94
N GLU A 89 -6.28 3.35 -10.75
CA GLU A 89 -6.00 1.92 -10.81
C GLU A 89 -5.96 1.43 -12.27
N PRO A 90 -4.97 0.59 -12.66
CA PRO A 90 -4.92 -0.06 -13.97
C PRO A 90 -6.00 -1.16 -14.09
N VAL A 91 -6.84 -1.08 -15.13
CA VAL A 91 -8.09 -1.86 -15.22
C VAL A 91 -7.93 -3.19 -15.98
N ASP A 92 -6.90 -3.36 -16.83
CA ASP A 92 -6.88 -4.45 -17.85
C ASP A 92 -5.59 -5.31 -17.95
N ALA A 93 -4.77 -5.41 -16.90
CA ALA A 93 -3.47 -6.12 -16.95
C ALA A 93 -3.56 -7.67 -16.80
N ARG A 94 -3.93 -8.42 -17.85
CA ARG A 94 -3.98 -9.91 -17.83
C ARG A 94 -2.79 -10.54 -18.58
N SER A 95 -1.99 -11.43 -17.96
CA SER A 95 -0.97 -12.22 -18.69
C SER A 95 -0.62 -13.56 -18.03
N SER A 96 -0.51 -14.64 -18.81
CA SER A 96 -0.52 -16.04 -18.33
C SER A 96 0.84 -16.75 -18.21
N SER A 97 1.94 -16.07 -17.90
CA SER A 97 3.27 -16.72 -17.76
C SER A 97 3.56 -17.15 -16.32
N PHE A 98 3.73 -18.45 -16.10
CA PHE A 98 3.92 -19.10 -14.79
C PHE A 98 5.38 -19.52 -14.59
N VAL A 99 6.26 -18.58 -14.23
CA VAL A 99 7.66 -18.86 -13.86
C VAL A 99 8.09 -17.86 -12.78
N GLY A 100 8.31 -18.30 -11.54
CA GLY A 100 8.74 -17.47 -10.41
C GLY A 100 8.63 -18.20 -9.07
N THR A 101 9.17 -17.62 -7.99
CA THR A 101 9.02 -18.12 -6.61
C THR A 101 7.53 -18.15 -6.25
N HIS A 102 6.93 -19.35 -6.26
CA HIS A 102 5.48 -19.57 -6.18
C HIS A 102 4.81 -19.00 -4.92
N GLU A 103 5.58 -18.61 -3.91
CA GLU A 103 5.11 -18.12 -2.61
C GLU A 103 4.45 -16.74 -2.68
N TYR A 104 4.84 -15.92 -3.66
CA TYR A 104 4.33 -14.56 -3.87
C TYR A 104 3.11 -14.50 -4.79
N VAL A 105 2.72 -15.63 -5.38
CA VAL A 105 1.64 -15.72 -6.36
C VAL A 105 0.29 -15.47 -5.69
N ALA A 106 -0.51 -14.58 -6.27
CA ALA A 106 -1.86 -14.29 -5.80
C ALA A 106 -2.83 -15.48 -6.06
N PRO A 107 -3.85 -15.69 -5.21
CA PRO A 107 -4.75 -16.84 -5.32
C PRO A 107 -5.53 -16.87 -6.64
N GLU A 108 -5.85 -15.73 -7.23
CA GLU A 108 -6.47 -15.62 -8.54
C GLU A 108 -5.55 -16.08 -9.69
N VAL A 109 -4.24 -15.84 -9.57
CA VAL A 109 -3.23 -16.30 -10.53
C VAL A 109 -2.99 -17.80 -10.37
N ALA A 110 -2.90 -18.29 -9.13
CA ALA A 110 -2.76 -19.72 -8.83
C ALA A 110 -3.95 -20.56 -9.32
N ARG A 111 -5.13 -19.96 -9.48
CA ARG A 111 -6.33 -20.58 -10.06
C ARG A 111 -6.39 -20.50 -11.60
N GLY A 112 -5.44 -19.82 -12.24
CA GLY A 112 -5.46 -19.56 -13.68
C GLY A 112 -6.48 -18.50 -14.11
N GLY A 113 -6.93 -17.65 -13.19
CA GLY A 113 -7.88 -16.58 -13.46
C GLY A 113 -7.23 -15.34 -14.10
N GLY A 114 -8.06 -14.48 -14.67
CA GLY A 114 -7.65 -13.14 -15.07
C GLY A 114 -7.26 -12.32 -13.84
N HIS A 115 -6.13 -11.64 -13.92
CA HIS A 115 -5.59 -10.79 -12.87
C HIS A 115 -5.38 -9.36 -13.38
N GLY A 116 -5.05 -8.44 -12.47
CA GLY A 116 -4.79 -7.03 -12.72
C GLY A 116 -3.92 -6.46 -11.60
N ALA A 117 -3.95 -5.15 -11.36
CA ALA A 117 -3.09 -4.50 -10.35
C ALA A 117 -3.23 -5.05 -8.92
N ALA A 118 -4.34 -5.71 -8.59
CA ALA A 118 -4.58 -6.33 -7.29
C ALA A 118 -3.54 -7.40 -6.89
N VAL A 119 -2.83 -8.00 -7.85
CA VAL A 119 -1.81 -9.02 -7.55
C VAL A 119 -0.56 -8.42 -6.89
N ASP A 120 -0.21 -7.18 -7.23
CA ASP A 120 0.92 -6.49 -6.61
C ASP A 120 0.64 -6.19 -5.14
N TRP A 121 -0.62 -5.86 -4.80
CA TRP A 121 -1.05 -5.66 -3.42
C TRP A 121 -1.00 -6.95 -2.60
N TRP A 122 -1.31 -8.10 -3.22
CA TRP A 122 -1.11 -9.40 -2.58
C TRP A 122 0.37 -9.67 -2.32
N ALA A 123 1.20 -9.52 -3.35
CA ALA A 123 2.65 -9.74 -3.22
C ALA A 123 3.26 -8.80 -2.16
N TYR A 124 2.78 -7.56 -2.07
CA TYR A 124 3.16 -6.63 -1.00
C TYR A 124 2.76 -7.12 0.39
N GLY A 125 1.59 -7.73 0.53
CA GLY A 125 1.17 -8.38 1.80
C GLY A 125 2.06 -9.56 2.18
N VAL A 126 2.45 -10.40 1.21
CA VAL A 126 3.39 -11.52 1.43
C VAL A 126 4.75 -10.98 1.85
N PHE A 127 5.25 -9.97 1.14
CA PHE A 127 6.52 -9.30 1.44
C PHE A 127 6.55 -8.71 2.85
N LEU A 128 5.50 -7.99 3.25
CA LEU A 128 5.40 -7.44 4.62
C LEU A 128 5.37 -8.54 5.69
N TYR A 129 4.67 -9.65 5.43
CA TYR A 129 4.66 -10.77 6.35
C TYR A 129 6.05 -11.39 6.49
N GLU A 130 6.78 -11.57 5.39
CA GLU A 130 8.14 -12.08 5.41
C GLU A 130 9.10 -11.15 6.16
N LEU A 131 9.02 -9.84 5.93
CA LEU A 131 9.84 -8.85 6.65
C LEU A 131 9.64 -8.89 8.17
N LEU A 132 8.42 -9.18 8.65
CA LEU A 132 8.10 -9.17 10.08
C LEU A 132 8.33 -10.54 10.75
N TYR A 133 8.19 -11.63 10.01
CA TYR A 133 8.18 -12.99 10.57
C TYR A 133 9.26 -13.92 10.00
N GLY A 134 10.08 -13.45 9.05
CA GLY A 134 11.21 -14.18 8.45
C GLY A 134 10.83 -15.36 7.57
N ARG A 135 9.54 -15.52 7.24
CA ARG A 135 9.02 -16.61 6.39
C ARG A 135 7.77 -16.17 5.66
N THR A 136 7.44 -16.78 4.54
CA THR A 136 6.16 -16.51 3.86
C THR A 136 4.98 -17.20 4.58
N PRO A 137 3.75 -16.66 4.47
CA PRO A 137 2.60 -17.15 5.24
C PRO A 137 2.04 -18.49 4.74
N PHE A 138 2.30 -18.87 3.48
CA PHE A 138 1.67 -20.01 2.82
C PHE A 138 2.65 -21.06 2.30
N VAL A 139 3.94 -20.94 2.60
CA VAL A 139 4.96 -21.94 2.22
C VAL A 139 4.52 -23.35 2.64
N GLY A 140 4.74 -24.31 1.74
CA GLY A 140 4.59 -25.74 1.97
C GLY A 140 5.79 -26.50 1.42
N ASP A 141 5.85 -27.79 1.71
CA ASP A 141 7.00 -28.64 1.39
C ASP A 141 7.25 -28.80 -0.12
N THR A 142 6.24 -28.56 -0.96
CA THR A 142 6.34 -28.55 -2.42
C THR A 142 5.68 -27.31 -3.02
N ASN A 143 5.99 -27.00 -4.28
CA ASN A 143 5.37 -25.88 -5.01
C ASN A 143 3.85 -26.05 -5.09
N GLU A 144 3.36 -27.25 -5.38
CA GLU A 144 1.94 -27.57 -5.44
C GLU A 144 1.27 -27.43 -4.08
N ALA A 145 1.96 -27.83 -3.01
CA ALA A 145 1.49 -27.65 -1.64
C ALA A 145 1.38 -26.16 -1.30
N THR A 146 2.36 -25.35 -1.69
CA THR A 146 2.36 -23.88 -1.53
C THR A 146 1.20 -23.22 -2.27
N LEU A 147 1.00 -23.53 -3.55
CA LEU A 147 -0.13 -23.00 -4.33
C LEU A 147 -1.48 -23.41 -3.74
N ARG A 148 -1.60 -24.66 -3.28
CA ARG A 148 -2.79 -25.14 -2.59
C ARG A 148 -3.01 -24.38 -1.28
N ASN A 149 -1.97 -24.09 -0.50
CA ASN A 149 -2.05 -23.30 0.72
C ASN A 149 -2.50 -21.87 0.43
N ILE A 150 -1.89 -21.21 -0.56
CA ILE A 150 -2.28 -19.87 -1.04
C ILE A 150 -3.78 -19.83 -1.35
N VAL A 151 -4.31 -20.84 -2.03
CA VAL A 151 -5.73 -20.88 -2.41
C VAL A 151 -6.65 -21.25 -1.24
N ARG A 152 -6.26 -22.19 -0.36
CA ARG A 152 -7.19 -22.82 0.60
C ARG A 152 -6.94 -22.50 2.08
N ARG A 153 -5.68 -22.33 2.49
CA ARG A 153 -5.31 -22.16 3.91
C ARG A 153 -5.64 -20.73 4.38
N PRO A 154 -6.28 -20.53 5.54
CA PRO A 154 -6.46 -19.20 6.11
C PRO A 154 -5.11 -18.62 6.58
N LEU A 155 -4.99 -17.30 6.57
CA LEU A 155 -3.82 -16.61 7.11
C LEU A 155 -3.70 -16.88 8.61
N GLN A 156 -2.50 -17.23 9.07
CA GLN A 156 -2.19 -17.48 10.47
C GLN A 156 -0.98 -16.65 10.86
N PHE A 157 -1.08 -15.92 11.98
CA PHE A 157 0.04 -15.21 12.55
C PHE A 157 0.68 -16.04 13.68
N PRO A 158 2.02 -16.05 13.81
CA PRO A 158 2.66 -16.61 14.99
C PRO A 158 2.14 -15.94 16.26
N ALA A 159 2.02 -16.71 17.35
CA ALA A 159 1.62 -16.14 18.63
C ALA A 159 2.62 -15.05 19.05
N PRO A 160 2.16 -13.90 19.58
CA PRO A 160 3.06 -12.86 20.06
C PRO A 160 3.97 -13.45 21.13
N LEU A 161 5.28 -13.37 20.90
CA LEU A 161 6.27 -13.70 21.93
C LEU A 161 5.98 -12.79 23.13
N HIS A 162 5.74 -13.43 24.29
CA HIS A 162 5.34 -12.81 25.55
C HIS A 162 6.08 -11.48 25.79
N GLY A 163 5.38 -10.35 25.64
CA GLY A 163 5.91 -9.00 25.90
C GLY A 163 6.06 -8.07 24.69
N ALA A 164 5.98 -8.58 23.45
CA ALA A 164 6.15 -7.77 22.22
C ALA A 164 4.84 -7.21 21.62
N GLY A 165 3.72 -7.27 22.35
CA GLY A 165 2.40 -6.82 21.89
C GLY A 165 2.19 -5.31 21.91
N GLY A 166 3.10 -4.53 21.31
CA GLY A 166 2.89 -3.11 21.09
C GLY A 166 1.77 -2.85 20.08
N GLY A 167 1.11 -1.69 20.15
CA GLY A 167 0.03 -1.32 19.20
C GLY A 167 0.44 -1.33 17.72
N GLY A 168 1.75 -1.22 17.43
CA GLY A 168 2.31 -1.35 16.08
C GLY A 168 2.17 -2.76 15.48
N ASP A 169 2.34 -3.80 16.29
CA ASP A 169 2.19 -5.21 15.84
C ASP A 169 0.73 -5.52 15.50
N ALA A 170 -0.23 -5.01 16.28
CA ALA A 170 -1.65 -5.15 15.97
C ALA A 170 -2.05 -4.43 14.67
N ALA A 171 -1.55 -3.21 14.45
CA ALA A 171 -1.81 -2.47 13.22
C ALA A 171 -1.13 -3.11 11.99
N ALA A 172 0.06 -3.70 12.17
CA ALA A 172 0.76 -4.44 11.12
C ALA A 172 0.00 -5.71 10.72
N ARG A 173 -0.47 -6.49 11.69
CA ARG A 173 -1.29 -7.68 11.45
C ARG A 173 -2.60 -7.34 10.74
N ASP A 174 -3.28 -6.26 11.13
CA ASP A 174 -4.50 -5.79 10.43
C ASP A 174 -4.19 -5.40 8.98
N LEU A 175 -3.10 -4.69 8.73
CA LEU A 175 -2.68 -4.32 7.38
C LEU A 175 -2.45 -5.56 6.51
N ILE A 176 -1.65 -6.50 7.01
CA ILE A 176 -1.32 -7.74 6.29
C ILE A 176 -2.58 -8.57 6.04
N ALA A 177 -3.47 -8.69 7.03
CA ALA A 177 -4.73 -9.42 6.86
C ALA A 177 -5.62 -8.83 5.75
N ARG A 178 -5.66 -7.51 5.61
CA ARG A 178 -6.44 -6.83 4.56
C ARG A 178 -5.78 -6.89 3.18
N LEU A 179 -4.45 -6.95 3.11
CA LEU A 179 -3.69 -7.14 1.86
C LEU A 179 -3.75 -8.60 1.38
N LEU A 180 -3.75 -9.56 2.30
CA LEU A 180 -3.83 -11.01 2.02
C LEU A 180 -5.28 -11.53 1.99
N ASP A 181 -6.23 -10.66 1.64
CA ASP A 181 -7.58 -11.09 1.31
C ASP A 181 -7.57 -11.86 -0.03
N LYS A 182 -8.17 -13.06 -0.01
CA LYS A 182 -8.21 -13.94 -1.16
C LYS A 182 -9.15 -13.46 -2.25
N ASP A 183 -10.16 -12.65 -1.91
CA ASP A 183 -11.00 -12.00 -2.91
C ASP A 183 -10.36 -10.67 -3.36
N PRO A 184 -9.91 -10.56 -4.62
CA PRO A 184 -9.28 -9.34 -5.11
C PRO A 184 -10.21 -8.11 -5.06
N ARG A 185 -11.54 -8.28 -4.98
CA ARG A 185 -12.50 -7.14 -4.98
C ARG A 185 -12.64 -6.45 -3.62
N THR A 186 -12.33 -7.17 -2.55
CA THR A 186 -12.37 -6.69 -1.15
C THR A 186 -10.96 -6.43 -0.60
N ARG A 187 -9.94 -6.98 -1.25
CA ARG A 187 -8.52 -6.74 -0.94
C ARG A 187 -8.18 -5.26 -0.90
N LEU A 188 -7.44 -4.86 0.13
CA LEU A 188 -6.95 -3.50 0.30
C LEU A 188 -6.05 -3.09 -0.88
N GLY A 189 -6.30 -1.91 -1.44
CA GLY A 189 -5.56 -1.40 -2.59
C GLY A 189 -6.22 -1.71 -3.93
N SER A 190 -7.14 -2.66 -4.03
CA SER A 190 -7.76 -3.00 -5.33
C SER A 190 -8.72 -1.94 -5.87
N ARG A 191 -9.27 -1.06 -5.03
CA ARG A 191 -10.22 -0.01 -5.43
C ARG A 191 -9.55 1.33 -5.63
N ARG A 192 -8.79 1.81 -4.63
CA ARG A 192 -8.13 3.12 -4.66
C ARG A 192 -6.61 3.05 -4.59
N GLY A 193 -6.04 1.86 -4.76
CA GLY A 193 -4.60 1.68 -4.83
C GLY A 193 -3.87 2.03 -3.57
N ALA A 194 -2.74 2.70 -3.79
CA ALA A 194 -1.86 3.16 -2.74
C ALA A 194 -2.56 4.13 -1.78
N ALA A 195 -3.65 4.80 -2.16
CA ALA A 195 -4.35 5.71 -1.27
C ALA A 195 -4.98 4.97 -0.08
N ASP A 196 -5.61 3.81 -0.31
CA ASP A 196 -6.21 2.99 0.75
C ASP A 196 -5.12 2.43 1.68
N VAL A 197 -4.02 1.96 1.10
CA VAL A 197 -2.89 1.40 1.87
C VAL A 197 -2.22 2.47 2.73
N LYS A 198 -1.95 3.66 2.17
CA LYS A 198 -1.33 4.78 2.89
C LYS A 198 -2.21 5.36 4.00
N ALA A 199 -3.53 5.21 3.89
CA ALA A 199 -4.48 5.67 4.91
C ALA A 199 -4.59 4.71 6.11
N HIS A 200 -4.01 3.52 6.01
CA HIS A 200 -4.09 2.50 7.05
C HIS A 200 -3.44 2.96 8.37
N GLY A 201 -3.99 2.52 9.50
CA GLY A 201 -3.51 2.88 10.85
C GLY A 201 -2.04 2.52 11.11
N PHE A 202 -1.51 1.52 10.40
CA PHE A 202 -0.10 1.14 10.44
C PHE A 202 0.83 2.28 10.04
N PHE A 203 0.43 3.11 9.07
CA PHE A 203 1.22 4.25 8.60
C PHE A 203 0.88 5.57 9.30
N LYS A 204 0.13 5.52 10.41
CA LYS A 204 -0.23 6.73 11.17
C LYS A 204 1.03 7.40 11.70
N GLY A 205 1.22 8.66 11.33
CA GLY A 205 2.40 9.46 11.71
C GLY A 205 3.52 9.43 10.68
N LEU A 206 3.43 8.60 9.63
CA LEU A 206 4.39 8.61 8.53
C LEU A 206 4.05 9.69 7.51
N ASN A 207 4.97 10.61 7.27
CA ASN A 207 4.83 11.59 6.20
C ASN A 207 5.41 11.05 4.89
N PHE A 208 4.56 10.47 4.04
CA PHE A 208 4.96 9.93 2.74
C PHE A 208 5.63 10.95 1.80
N ALA A 209 5.37 12.25 1.96
CA ALA A 209 6.00 13.28 1.14
C ALA A 209 7.48 13.49 1.49
N LEU A 210 7.87 13.18 2.73
CA LEU A 210 9.24 13.37 3.23
C LEU A 210 10.05 12.07 3.27
N LEU A 211 9.47 10.94 2.83
CA LEU A 211 10.10 9.62 2.96
C LEU A 211 11.46 9.51 2.23
N ARG A 212 11.67 10.29 1.17
CA ARG A 212 12.95 10.35 0.44
C ARG A 212 14.03 11.19 1.14
N SER A 213 13.64 11.97 2.14
CA SER A 213 14.52 12.84 2.91
C SER A 213 14.69 12.38 4.36
N SER A 214 13.92 11.38 4.79
CA SER A 214 14.05 10.79 6.12
C SER A 214 15.26 9.88 6.19
N ALA A 215 15.97 9.90 7.33
CA ALA A 215 17.06 8.98 7.58
C ALA A 215 16.55 7.51 7.50
N PRO A 216 17.17 6.65 6.67
CA PRO A 216 16.80 5.26 6.61
C PRO A 216 17.26 4.52 7.87
N PRO A 217 16.58 3.40 8.22
CA PRO A 217 16.92 2.64 9.41
C PRO A 217 18.29 1.95 9.32
N VAL A 218 18.72 1.59 8.11
CA VAL A 218 19.99 0.90 7.85
C VAL A 218 20.68 1.58 6.66
N VAL A 219 21.97 1.86 6.82
CA VAL A 219 22.85 2.32 5.73
C VAL A 219 23.93 1.26 5.55
N PRO A 220 24.05 0.65 4.35
CA PRO A 220 25.08 -0.36 4.11
C PRO A 220 26.50 0.19 4.35
N PRO A 221 27.41 -0.59 4.94
CA PRO A 221 28.79 -0.16 5.12
C PRO A 221 29.49 -0.02 3.75
N PRO A 222 30.51 0.84 3.62
CA PRO A 222 31.22 1.06 2.35
C PRO A 222 31.79 -0.21 1.71
N ALA A 223 32.10 -1.24 2.51
CA ALA A 223 32.59 -2.53 2.05
C ALA A 223 31.52 -3.37 1.32
N ALA A 224 30.23 -3.14 1.58
CA ALA A 224 29.11 -3.82 0.92
C ALA A 224 28.77 -3.17 -0.44
N LEU A 225 29.38 -2.03 -0.79
CA LEU A 225 29.07 -1.28 -2.01
C LEU A 225 29.55 -1.95 -3.31
N HIS A 226 30.25 -3.08 -3.24
CA HIS A 226 30.84 -3.77 -4.38
C HIS A 226 30.42 -5.24 -4.58
N LEU A 227 29.41 -5.74 -3.88
CA LEU A 227 28.84 -7.07 -4.14
C LEU A 227 27.61 -6.97 -5.07
N CYS A 228 27.79 -6.33 -6.23
CA CYS A 228 26.83 -6.40 -7.33
C CYS A 228 27.07 -7.66 -8.18
N ASP A 229 27.31 -8.80 -7.52
CA ASP A 229 27.28 -10.12 -8.14
C ASP A 229 26.12 -10.89 -7.52
N LYS A 230 24.96 -10.76 -8.17
CA LYS A 230 23.80 -11.66 -8.13
C LYS A 230 23.41 -12.23 -6.75
N ALA A 231 22.34 -11.66 -6.19
CA ALA A 231 21.36 -12.34 -5.32
C ALA A 231 21.93 -13.05 -4.06
N ALA A 232 22.34 -12.30 -3.04
CA ALA A 232 22.60 -12.89 -1.72
C ALA A 232 22.37 -11.98 -0.48
N ASP A 233 22.18 -10.66 -0.62
CA ASP A 233 22.44 -9.78 0.54
C ASP A 233 21.21 -9.30 1.32
N VAL A 234 20.00 -9.78 1.01
CA VAL A 234 18.84 -9.54 1.88
C VAL A 234 18.80 -10.57 3.02
N GLN A 235 19.17 -11.84 2.76
CA GLN A 235 19.22 -12.88 3.80
C GLN A 235 20.30 -12.62 4.86
N GLN A 236 21.48 -12.12 4.46
CA GLN A 236 22.60 -11.89 5.38
C GLN A 236 22.36 -10.75 6.38
N LEU A 237 21.44 -9.83 6.07
CA LEU A 237 20.99 -8.81 7.03
C LEU A 237 20.04 -9.37 8.08
N PHE A 238 19.34 -10.48 7.80
CA PHE A 238 18.44 -11.14 8.76
C PHE A 238 19.19 -12.02 9.78
N ASP A 239 20.38 -12.53 9.44
CA ASP A 239 21.19 -13.35 10.35
C ASP A 239 21.92 -12.54 11.45
N HIS A 240 21.82 -11.20 11.41
CA HIS A 240 22.36 -10.30 12.44
C HIS A 240 21.30 -9.77 13.42
N PHE A 241 20.06 -10.28 13.37
CA PHE A 241 18.97 -9.93 14.30
C PHE A 241 18.36 -11.17 14.98
#